data_AF-A0A3D4T7A7-F1
#
_entry.id   AF-A0A3D4T7A7-F1
#
_cell.length_a   1.000
_cell.length_b   1.000
_cell.length_c   1.000
_cell.angle_alpha   90.00
_cell.angle_beta   90.00
_cell.angle_gamma   90.00
#
_symmetry.space_group_name_H-M   'P 1'
#
loop_
_entity.id
_entity.type
_entity.pdbx_description
1 polymer ?
#
loop_
_entity_poly.entity_id
_entity_poly.type
_entity_poly.pdbx_seq_one_letter_code
_entity_poly.pdbx_strand_id
1 'polypeptide(L)'
;MELVKVEGFEHIYQIDRFEKEFTDIADGDIRYKKWLIRSLEMLESMGMAALKLENFEMVSKDDPKIYSIRYPHSKLNPRVLYIYVDRDGACLLTAFKESSKNRSSDYEHAINRARGRLKYVLD
;
A
#
# COMPACT_ATOMS: atom_id res chain seq x y z
N MET A 1 16.46 -5.53 -0.79
CA MET A 1 15.30 -4.68 -1.04
C MET A 1 15.45 -4.15 -2.42
N GLU A 2 14.56 -4.60 -3.27
CA GLU A 2 14.54 -4.31 -4.69
C GLU A 2 13.10 -4.01 -5.10
N LEU A 3 12.94 -3.22 -6.16
CA LEU A 3 11.67 -2.98 -6.81
C LEU A 3 11.31 -4.18 -7.70
N VAL A 4 10.12 -4.73 -7.52
CA VAL A 4 9.63 -5.91 -8.23
C VAL A 4 8.27 -5.58 -8.83
N LYS A 5 8.05 -5.93 -10.10
CA LYS A 5 6.74 -5.84 -10.75
C LYS A 5 5.80 -6.89 -10.16
N VAL A 6 4.57 -6.51 -9.83
CA VAL A 6 3.57 -7.45 -9.32
C VAL A 6 3.04 -8.28 -10.49
N GLU A 7 3.09 -9.61 -10.35
CA GLU A 7 2.60 -10.53 -11.40
C GLU A 7 1.13 -10.26 -11.73
N GLY A 8 0.81 -10.17 -13.02
CA GLY A 8 -0.55 -9.91 -13.52
C GLY A 8 -0.95 -8.44 -13.61
N PHE A 9 -0.05 -7.50 -13.31
CA PHE A 9 -0.28 -6.05 -13.43
C PHE A 9 0.77 -5.42 -14.33
N GLU A 10 0.43 -4.40 -15.12
CA GLU A 10 1.41 -3.71 -15.97
C GLU A 10 2.11 -2.57 -15.24
N HIS A 11 1.36 -1.85 -14.40
CA HIS A 11 1.81 -0.63 -13.74
C HIS A 11 1.86 -0.71 -12.21
N ILE A 12 1.66 -1.90 -11.62
CA ILE A 12 1.83 -2.13 -10.19
C ILE A 12 3.18 -2.77 -9.87
N TYR A 13 3.89 -2.15 -8.94
CA TYR A 13 5.18 -2.59 -8.41
C TYR A 13 5.11 -2.73 -6.89
N GLN A 14 6.10 -3.40 -6.31
CA GLN A 14 6.27 -3.53 -4.87
C GLN A 14 7.75 -3.61 -4.49
N ILE A 15 8.07 -3.26 -3.25
CA ILE A 15 9.35 -3.66 -2.67
C ILE A 15 9.29 -5.16 -2.32
N ASP A 16 10.32 -5.94 -2.65
CA ASP A 16 10.44 -7.38 -2.36
C ASP A 16 9.93 -7.81 -0.96
N ARG A 17 10.18 -7.00 0.06
CA ARG A 17 9.80 -7.27 1.45
C ARG A 17 8.31 -7.08 1.74
N PHE A 18 7.59 -6.35 0.89
CA PHE A 18 6.17 -6.07 1.07
C PHE A 18 5.34 -7.35 1.18
N GLU A 19 5.59 -8.33 0.30
CA GLU A 19 4.78 -9.55 0.24
C GLU A 19 4.84 -10.34 1.55
N LYS A 20 6.03 -10.43 2.15
CA LYS A 20 6.20 -11.05 3.46
C LYS A 20 5.41 -10.29 4.54
N GLU A 21 5.53 -8.96 4.60
CA GLU A 21 4.81 -8.15 5.59
C GLU A 21 3.31 -8.31 5.45
N PHE A 22 2.81 -8.29 4.21
CA PHE A 22 1.40 -8.46 3.92
C PHE A 22 0.90 -9.85 4.36
N THR A 23 1.67 -10.89 4.06
CA THR A 23 1.32 -12.26 4.45
C THR A 23 1.32 -12.44 5.97
N ASP A 24 2.33 -11.89 6.66
CA ASP A 24 2.43 -11.93 8.12
C ASP A 24 1.22 -11.24 8.79
N ILE A 25 0.71 -10.13 8.22
CA ILE A 25 -0.48 -9.48 8.78
C ILE A 25 -1.77 -10.21 8.43
N ALA A 26 -1.87 -10.76 7.21
CA ALA A 26 -3.06 -11.44 6.70
C ALA A 26 -3.31 -12.78 7.37
N ASP A 27 -2.26 -13.37 7.98
CA ASP A 27 -2.33 -14.63 8.73
C ASP A 27 -2.95 -15.77 7.89
N GLY A 28 -2.60 -15.80 6.59
CA GLY A 28 -3.10 -16.78 5.64
C GLY A 28 -4.58 -16.63 5.24
N ASP A 29 -5.35 -15.66 5.75
CA ASP A 29 -6.75 -15.47 5.32
C ASP A 29 -6.80 -14.91 3.88
N ILE A 30 -7.21 -15.78 2.96
CA ILE A 30 -7.36 -15.53 1.52
C ILE A 30 -8.20 -14.28 1.20
N ARG A 31 -9.11 -13.89 2.10
CA ARG A 31 -9.95 -12.69 1.95
C ARG A 31 -9.10 -11.42 1.79
N TYR A 32 -8.01 -11.30 2.54
CA TYR A 32 -7.14 -10.12 2.45
C TYR A 32 -6.38 -10.10 1.14
N LYS A 33 -5.89 -11.25 0.66
CA LYS A 33 -5.27 -11.35 -0.66
C LYS A 33 -6.26 -10.95 -1.77
N LYS A 34 -7.50 -11.46 -1.71
CA LYS A 34 -8.56 -11.09 -2.68
C LYS A 34 -8.93 -9.61 -2.62
N TRP A 35 -8.97 -9.02 -1.42
CA TRP A 35 -9.19 -7.59 -1.25
C TRP A 35 -8.05 -6.78 -1.89
N LEU A 36 -6.80 -7.13 -1.57
CA LEU A 36 -5.65 -6.41 -2.11
C LEU A 36 -5.65 -6.48 -3.63
N ILE A 37 -5.82 -7.66 -4.23
CA ILE A 37 -5.88 -7.82 -5.70
C ILE A 37 -6.94 -6.89 -6.31
N ARG A 38 -8.17 -6.85 -5.76
CA ARG A 38 -9.23 -5.95 -6.24
C ARG A 38 -8.86 -4.47 -6.12
N SER A 39 -8.17 -4.09 -5.04
CA SER A 39 -7.69 -2.72 -4.88
C SER A 39 -6.58 -2.39 -5.89
N LEU A 40 -5.71 -3.35 -6.22
CA LEU A 40 -4.68 -3.15 -7.25
C LEU A 40 -5.30 -3.07 -8.65
N GLU A 41 -6.33 -3.86 -8.96
CA GLU A 41 -7.11 -3.74 -10.21
C GLU A 41 -7.74 -2.35 -10.37
N MET A 42 -8.21 -1.74 -9.27
CA MET A 42 -8.71 -0.36 -9.27
C MET A 42 -7.58 0.65 -9.51
N LEU A 43 -6.40 0.47 -8.92
CA LEU A 43 -5.26 1.35 -9.14
C LEU A 43 -4.75 1.27 -10.58
N GLU A 44 -4.60 0.07 -11.13
CA GLU A 44 -4.17 -0.17 -12.52
C GLU A 44 -5.11 0.48 -13.53
N SER A 45 -6.42 0.39 -13.29
CA SER A 45 -7.43 0.93 -14.23
C SER A 45 -7.71 2.42 -14.07
N MET A 46 -7.56 2.98 -12.86
CA MET A 46 -7.98 4.36 -12.56
C MET A 46 -6.82 5.31 -12.26
N GLY A 47 -5.62 4.80 -11.95
CA GLY A 47 -4.50 5.59 -11.46
C GLY A 47 -4.90 6.50 -10.30
N MET A 48 -4.54 7.78 -10.38
CA MET A 48 -4.89 8.77 -9.36
C MET A 48 -6.40 8.99 -9.16
N ALA A 49 -7.27 8.64 -10.13
CA ALA A 49 -8.71 8.78 -9.97
C ALA A 49 -9.28 7.82 -8.91
N ALA A 50 -8.55 6.77 -8.53
CA ALA A 50 -8.91 5.86 -7.43
C ALA A 50 -9.03 6.58 -6.08
N LEU A 51 -8.37 7.73 -5.89
CA LEU A 51 -8.45 8.54 -4.67
C LEU A 51 -9.85 9.11 -4.37
N LYS A 52 -10.78 9.03 -5.33
CA LYS A 52 -12.20 9.37 -5.12
C LYS A 52 -12.98 8.25 -4.41
N LEU A 53 -12.43 7.04 -4.34
CA LEU A 53 -13.04 5.89 -3.69
C LEU A 53 -12.62 5.83 -2.21
N GLU A 54 -13.51 5.36 -1.33
CA GLU A 54 -13.28 5.28 0.12
C GLU A 54 -12.10 4.38 0.53
N ASN A 55 -11.68 3.49 -0.39
CA ASN A 55 -10.62 2.52 -0.20
C ASN A 55 -9.23 3.17 -0.24
N PHE A 56 -9.11 4.42 -0.69
CA PHE A 56 -7.83 5.07 -0.89
C PHE A 56 -7.80 6.42 -0.18
N GLU A 57 -6.66 6.75 0.41
CA GLU A 57 -6.45 8.04 1.06
C GLU A 57 -4.99 8.48 0.92
N MET A 58 -4.75 9.79 0.93
CA MET A 58 -3.42 10.37 1.07
C MET A 58 -3.10 10.52 2.56
N VAL A 59 -1.97 9.97 3.00
CA VAL A 59 -1.59 9.91 4.42
C VAL A 59 -0.33 10.73 4.73
N SER A 60 0.42 11.12 3.70
CA SER A 60 1.51 12.07 3.82
C SER A 60 1.56 13.00 2.61
N LYS A 61 1.75 14.30 2.86
CA LYS A 61 1.82 15.34 1.82
C LYS A 61 3.25 15.67 1.39
N ASP A 62 4.25 15.14 2.09
CA ASP A 62 5.66 15.33 1.75
C ASP A 62 5.95 14.70 0.38
N ASP A 63 6.99 15.14 -0.32
CA ASP A 63 7.32 14.64 -1.66
C ASP A 63 8.36 13.50 -1.58
N PRO A 64 8.11 12.32 -2.16
CA PRO A 64 6.87 11.88 -2.81
C PRO A 64 5.72 11.66 -1.82
N LYS A 65 4.50 12.02 -2.25
CA LYS A 65 3.27 11.81 -1.45
C LYS A 65 3.06 10.33 -1.18
N ILE A 66 2.67 10.01 0.05
CA ILE A 66 2.37 8.62 0.46
C ILE A 66 0.87 8.47 0.59
N TYR A 67 0.37 7.39 0.03
CA TYR A 67 -1.03 7.00 0.00
C TYR A 67 -1.23 5.68 0.73
N SER A 68 -2.48 5.36 1.04
CA SER A 68 -2.87 4.17 1.77
C SER A 68 -4.06 3.50 1.10
N ILE A 69 -3.97 2.20 0.86
CA ILE A 69 -5.11 1.34 0.55
C ILE A 69 -5.70 0.83 1.86
N ARG A 70 -7.00 0.99 2.01
CA ARG A 70 -7.80 0.62 3.19
C ARG A 70 -8.70 -0.55 2.85
N TYR A 71 -8.95 -1.41 3.83
CA TYR A 71 -10.06 -2.37 3.77
C TYR A 71 -11.16 -1.92 4.74
N PRO A 72 -12.14 -1.12 4.29
CA PRO A 72 -13.24 -0.67 5.13
C PRO A 72 -13.96 -1.85 5.81
N HIS A 73 -14.38 -1.65 7.06
CA HIS A 73 -15.14 -2.61 7.87
C HIS A 73 -14.43 -3.95 8.19
N SER A 74 -13.17 -4.10 7.82
CA SER A 74 -12.36 -5.25 8.21
C SER A 74 -12.02 -5.20 9.71
N LYS A 75 -12.21 -6.33 10.42
CA LYS A 75 -11.75 -6.48 11.81
C LYS A 75 -10.23 -6.37 11.95
N LEU A 76 -9.48 -6.83 10.94
CA LEU A 76 -8.02 -6.76 10.90
C LEU A 76 -7.53 -5.34 10.62
N ASN A 77 -8.38 -4.53 9.96
CA ASN A 77 -8.08 -3.17 9.54
C ASN A 77 -6.70 -3.02 8.85
N PRO A 78 -6.39 -3.84 7.83
CA PRO A 78 -5.12 -3.76 7.14
C PRO A 78 -5.01 -2.44 6.37
N ARG A 79 -3.76 -1.99 6.24
CA ARG A 79 -3.36 -0.83 5.45
C ARG A 79 -2.17 -1.21 4.60
N VAL A 80 -2.15 -0.72 3.37
CA VAL A 80 -1.03 -0.85 2.44
C VAL A 80 -0.59 0.54 2.04
N LEU A 81 0.63 0.91 2.40
CA LEU A 81 1.20 2.19 1.99
C LEU A 81 1.86 2.06 0.62
N TYR A 82 1.61 3.05 -0.23
CA TYR A 82 2.14 3.09 -1.59
C TYR A 82 2.44 4.53 -2.02
N ILE A 83 3.21 4.66 -3.10
CA ILE A 83 3.41 5.91 -3.83
C ILE A 83 2.97 5.72 -5.28
N TYR A 84 2.67 6.82 -5.97
CA TYR A 84 2.63 6.82 -7.43
C TYR A 84 4.05 7.04 -7.96
N VAL A 85 4.51 6.20 -8.89
CA VAL A 85 5.85 6.30 -9.53
C VAL A 85 5.82 7.10 -10.83
N ASP A 86 4.65 7.14 -11.48
CA ASP A 86 4.31 8.05 -12.58
C ASP A 86 2.80 8.39 -12.48
N ARG A 87 2.13 8.81 -13.57
CA ARG A 87 0.68 9.14 -13.49
C ARG A 87 -0.20 7.91 -13.24
N ASP A 88 0.23 6.74 -13.69
CA ASP A 88 -0.60 5.54 -13.81
C ASP A 88 -0.04 4.37 -12.98
N GLY A 89 1.24 4.41 -12.64
CA GLY A 89 1.93 3.38 -11.88
C GLY A 89 1.97 3.63 -10.38
N ALA A 90 1.84 2.55 -9.62
CA ALA A 90 1.88 2.55 -8.16
C ALA A 90 2.91 1.56 -7.63
N CYS A 91 3.65 1.93 -6.58
CA CYS A 91 4.59 1.06 -5.89
C CYS A 91 4.18 0.84 -4.44
N LEU A 92 3.92 -0.42 -4.08
CA LEU A 92 3.60 -0.86 -2.72
C LEU A 92 4.87 -0.88 -1.86
N LEU A 93 4.84 -0.14 -0.74
CA LEU A 93 6.02 0.08 0.10
C LEU A 93 6.00 -0.76 1.37
N THR A 94 4.86 -0.84 2.07
CA THR A 94 4.73 -1.62 3.32
C THR A 94 3.26 -1.93 3.62
N ALA A 95 3.02 -2.96 4.42
CA ALA A 95 1.70 -3.28 4.97
C ALA A 95 1.74 -3.27 6.50
N PHE A 96 0.62 -2.89 7.13
CA PHE A 96 0.46 -2.92 8.59
C PHE A 96 -1.00 -3.06 9.02
N LYS A 97 -1.22 -3.40 10.30
CA LYS A 97 -2.54 -3.39 10.93
C LYS A 97 -2.73 -2.06 11.63
N GLU A 98 -3.77 -1.31 11.28
CA GLU A 98 -4.11 -0.08 11.98
C GLU A 98 -4.95 -0.41 13.23
N SER A 99 -4.37 -0.20 14.41
CA SER A 99 -5.10 -0.37 15.67
C SER A 99 -5.97 0.85 15.98
N SER A 100 -7.16 0.62 16.53
CA SER A 100 -8.03 1.72 16.96
C SER A 100 -7.45 2.52 18.13
N LYS A 101 -6.56 1.93 18.93
CA LYS A 101 -5.95 2.55 20.11
C LYS A 101 -4.76 3.44 19.77
N ASN A 102 -3.95 3.05 18.77
CA ASN A 102 -2.67 3.68 18.46
C ASN A 102 -2.56 4.17 17.01
N ARG A 103 -3.69 4.51 16.37
CA ARG A 103 -3.74 4.88 14.95
C ARG A 103 -2.63 5.84 14.53
N SER A 104 -2.42 6.94 15.27
CA SER A 104 -1.40 7.94 14.91
C SER A 104 0.02 7.35 14.91
N SER A 105 0.37 6.56 15.92
CA SER A 105 1.67 5.90 16.04
C SER A 105 1.85 4.81 14.98
N ASP A 106 0.80 4.03 14.70
CA ASP A 106 0.83 2.99 13.66
C ASP A 106 1.15 3.61 12.29
N TYR A 107 0.47 4.71 11.93
CA TYR A 107 0.76 5.45 10.70
C TYR A 107 2.15 6.07 10.71
N GLU A 108 2.58 6.70 11.80
CA GLU A 108 3.90 7.33 11.90
C GLU A 108 5.02 6.30 11.65
N HIS A 109 4.95 5.15 12.31
CA HIS A 109 5.92 4.07 12.12
C HIS A 109 5.89 3.51 10.70
N ALA A 110 4.70 3.32 10.12
CA ALA A 110 4.55 2.82 8.75
C ALA A 110 5.06 3.83 7.72
N ILE A 111 4.77 5.13 7.89
CA ILE A 111 5.24 6.22 7.02
C ILE A 111 6.77 6.34 7.10
N ASN A 112 7.35 6.30 8.29
CA ASN A 112 8.82 6.33 8.45
C ASN A 112 9.48 5.14 7.75
N ARG A 113 8.90 3.95 7.86
CA ARG A 113 9.38 2.75 7.14
C ARG A 113 9.24 2.91 5.62
N ALA A 114 8.10 3.41 5.14
CA ALA A 114 7.85 3.65 3.72
C ALA A 114 8.85 4.66 3.15
N ARG A 115 9.12 5.76 3.86
CA ARG A 115 10.13 6.76 3.48
C ARG A 115 11.53 6.18 3.36
N GLY A 116 11.94 5.37 4.34
CA GLY A 116 13.23 4.68 4.30
C GLY A 116 13.40 3.71 3.11
N ARG A 117 12.30 3.35 2.43
CA ARG A 117 12.29 2.48 1.24
C ARG A 117 12.25 3.25 -0.08
N LEU A 118 11.99 4.55 -0.08
CA LEU A 118 11.88 5.35 -1.32
C LEU A 118 13.16 5.33 -2.16
N LYS A 119 14.32 5.21 -1.51
CA LYS A 119 15.64 5.03 -2.17
C LYS A 119 15.75 3.75 -3.02
N TYR A 120 14.83 2.80 -2.90
CA TYR A 120 14.79 1.61 -3.75
C TYR A 120 13.82 1.75 -4.93
N VAL A 121 13.16 2.89 -5.04
CA VAL A 121 12.14 3.18 -6.06
C VAL A 121 12.51 4.39 -6.91
N LEU A 122 13.14 5.40 -6.31
CA LEU A 122 13.40 6.71 -6.92
C LEU A 122 14.88 6.99 -7.21
N ASP A 123 15.78 6.08 -6.84
CA ASP A 123 17.20 6.12 -7.24
C ASP A 123 17.36 5.42 -8.61
#